data_AF-A0A6L9E8B7-F1
#
_entry.id   AF-A0A6L9E8B7-F1
#
_cell.length_a   1.000
_cell.length_b   1.000
_cell.length_c   1.000
_cell.angle_alpha   90.00
_cell.angle_beta   90.00
_cell.angle_gamma   90.00
#
_symmetry.space_group_name_H-M   'P 1'
#
loop_
_entity.id
_entity.type
_entity.pdbx_description
1 polymer ?
#
loop_
_entity_poly.entity_id
_entity_poly.type
_entity_poly.pdbx_seq_one_letter_code
_entity_poly.pdbx_strand_id
1 'polypeptide(L)'
;MQYEFKAMSNSSEFEKYRRVDIAEMRPYIEGEELSEFVSISAADIENGSPKVGDMIARNPDDHHDQWLVAKEYFEKNFEKVSKGS
;
A
#
# COMPACT_ATOMS: atom_id res chain seq x y z
N MET A 1 -42.04 14.92 21.71
CA MET A 1 -41.83 14.70 20.27
C MET A 1 -40.75 13.65 20.17
N GLN A 2 -41.11 12.40 19.85
CA GLN A 2 -40.18 11.28 19.83
C GLN A 2 -39.54 11.23 18.44
N TYR A 3 -38.22 11.35 18.35
CA TYR A 3 -37.50 11.18 17.09
C TYR A 3 -37.17 9.69 16.92
N GLU A 4 -37.83 9.04 15.97
CA GLU A 4 -37.51 7.67 15.56
C GLU A 4 -36.20 7.67 14.76
N PHE A 5 -35.16 7.02 15.30
CA PHE A 5 -33.94 6.71 14.57
C PHE A 5 -34.23 5.60 13.55
N LYS A 6 -34.47 5.98 12.29
CA LYS A 6 -34.52 5.03 11.17
C LYS A 6 -33.10 4.53 10.90
N ALA A 7 -32.81 3.29 11.28
CA ALA A 7 -31.57 2.61 10.92
C ALA A 7 -31.46 2.54 9.39
N MET A 8 -30.62 3.40 8.80
CA MET A 8 -30.23 3.28 7.41
C MET A 8 -29.29 2.07 7.33
N SER A 9 -29.77 1.01 6.67
CA SER A 9 -28.97 -0.12 6.23
C SER A 9 -27.89 0.40 5.27
N ASN A 10 -26.74 0.80 5.80
CA ASN A 10 -25.53 1.03 5.01
C ASN A 10 -24.98 -0.35 4.65
N SER A 11 -25.39 -0.87 3.50
CA SER A 11 -24.66 -1.95 2.83
C SER A 11 -23.22 -1.46 2.60
N SER A 12 -22.30 -1.91 3.44
CA SER A 12 -20.86 -1.65 3.41
C SER A 12 -20.14 -2.82 2.74
N GLU A 13 -20.76 -3.38 1.70
CA GLU A 13 -20.19 -4.53 1.00
C GLU A 13 -18.96 -4.10 0.21
N PHE A 14 -17.91 -4.92 0.29
CA PHE A 14 -16.68 -4.68 -0.45
C PHE A 14 -16.88 -4.97 -1.93
N GLU A 15 -16.61 -3.98 -2.76
CA GLU A 15 -16.57 -4.14 -4.22
C GLU A 15 -15.14 -4.42 -4.72
N LYS A 16 -15.04 -5.17 -5.82
CA LYS A 16 -13.75 -5.55 -6.40
C LYS A 16 -13.37 -4.58 -7.52
N TYR A 17 -12.28 -3.87 -7.33
CA TYR A 17 -11.70 -2.96 -8.32
C TYR A 17 -10.38 -3.50 -8.86
N ARG A 18 -10.06 -3.16 -10.11
CA ARG A 18 -8.73 -3.33 -10.68
C ARG A 18 -8.03 -1.98 -10.67
N ARG A 19 -6.74 -1.97 -10.37
CA ARG A 19 -5.94 -0.75 -10.51
C ARG A 19 -5.75 -0.45 -12.00
N VAL A 20 -6.02 0.80 -12.39
CA VAL A 20 -5.84 1.27 -13.77
C VAL A 20 -4.37 1.58 -14.03
N ASP A 21 -3.68 2.17 -13.04
CA ASP A 21 -2.30 2.60 -13.18
C ASP A 21 -1.26 1.55 -12.74
N ILE A 22 -0.03 1.80 -13.18
CA ILE A 22 1.16 1.05 -12.80
C ILE A 22 1.62 1.53 -11.42
N ALA A 23 1.95 0.60 -10.51
CA ALA A 23 2.62 0.98 -9.27
C ALA A 23 4.09 1.25 -9.54
N GLU A 24 4.57 2.36 -9.02
CA GLU A 24 5.97 2.66 -8.91
C GLU A 24 6.48 2.17 -7.56
N MET A 25 7.44 1.24 -7.59
CA MET A 25 8.05 0.69 -6.39
C MET A 25 9.54 0.48 -6.59
N ARG A 26 10.31 0.61 -5.51
CA ARG A 26 11.73 0.23 -5.44
C ARG A 26 11.96 -0.74 -4.29
N PRO A 27 13.00 -1.61 -4.36
CA PRO A 27 13.38 -2.39 -3.20
C PRO A 27 13.86 -1.48 -2.07
N TYR A 28 13.56 -1.88 -0.84
CA TYR A 28 14.22 -1.36 0.35
C TYR A 28 15.69 -1.77 0.35
N ILE A 29 16.56 -0.85 0.75
CA ILE A 29 18.01 -1.03 0.87
C ILE A 29 18.32 -1.18 2.36
N GLU A 30 18.94 -2.29 2.75
CA GLU A 30 19.29 -2.53 4.14
C GLU A 30 20.20 -1.42 4.69
N GLY A 31 19.77 -0.83 5.82
CA GLY A 31 20.50 0.24 6.48
C GLY A 31 20.27 1.64 5.89
N GLU A 32 19.37 1.80 4.92
CA GLU A 32 18.95 3.14 4.48
C GLU A 32 18.11 3.83 5.56
N GLU A 33 18.26 5.15 5.68
CA GLU A 33 17.31 5.97 6.42
C GLU A 33 16.09 6.22 5.51
N LEU A 34 14.94 5.65 5.89
CA LEU A 34 13.70 5.95 5.18
C LEU A 34 13.26 7.38 5.45
N SER A 35 12.78 8.03 4.39
CA SER A 35 12.14 9.33 4.49
C SER A 35 10.96 9.30 5.45
N GLU A 36 10.74 10.38 6.21
CA GLU A 36 9.58 10.54 7.10
C GLU A 36 8.23 10.43 6.37
N PHE A 37 8.24 10.59 5.04
CA PHE A 37 7.05 10.45 4.20
C PHE A 37 6.67 9.00 3.90
N VAL A 38 7.49 8.01 4.28
CA VAL A 38 7.18 6.60 4.10
C VAL A 38 6.29 6.10 5.24
N SER A 39 5.04 5.81 4.92
CA SER A 39 4.10 5.20 5.84
C SER A 39 4.41 3.71 6.03
N ILE A 40 4.56 3.28 7.28
CA ILE A 40 4.75 1.87 7.67
C ILE A 40 3.66 1.50 8.66
N SER A 41 2.95 0.40 8.42
CA SER A 41 1.90 -0.03 9.34
C SER A 41 2.49 -0.60 10.63
N ALA A 42 1.72 -0.56 11.73
CA ALA A 42 2.13 -1.16 13.00
C ALA A 42 2.42 -2.67 12.85
N ALA A 43 1.62 -3.37 12.06
CA ALA A 43 1.81 -4.79 11.80
C ALA A 43 3.12 -5.07 11.04
N ASP A 44 3.50 -4.21 10.09
CA ASP A 44 4.77 -4.34 9.37
C ASP A 44 5.96 -4.11 10.32
N ILE A 45 5.87 -3.10 11.21
CA ILE A 45 6.88 -2.85 12.25
C ILE A 45 7.01 -4.07 13.18
N GLU A 46 5.89 -4.63 13.65
CA GLU A 46 5.88 -5.83 14.49
C GLU A 46 6.48 -7.05 13.78
N ASN A 47 6.34 -7.14 12.45
CA ASN A 47 6.93 -8.17 11.61
C ASN A 47 8.39 -7.89 11.22
N GLY A 48 9.01 -6.84 11.78
CA GLY A 48 10.41 -6.49 11.60
C GLY A 48 10.71 -5.76 10.28
N SER A 49 9.71 -5.15 9.66
CA SER A 49 9.91 -4.25 8.51
C SER A 49 10.32 -2.85 8.98
N PRO A 50 11.08 -2.09 8.18
CA PRO A 50 11.56 -2.44 6.84
C PRO A 50 12.72 -3.46 6.87
N LYS A 51 12.66 -4.45 5.98
CA LYS A 51 13.69 -5.49 5.84
C LYS A 51 13.96 -5.83 4.38
N VAL A 52 15.08 -6.51 4.13
CA VAL A 52 15.48 -6.91 2.77
C VAL A 52 14.37 -7.66 2.05
N GLY A 53 14.01 -7.17 0.87
CA GLY A 53 12.95 -7.71 0.02
C GLY A 53 11.61 -7.00 0.15
N ASP A 54 11.42 -6.16 1.17
CA ASP A 54 10.32 -5.20 1.16
C ASP A 54 10.50 -4.18 0.03
N MET A 55 9.39 -3.55 -0.35
CA MET A 55 9.36 -2.53 -1.39
C MET A 55 8.86 -1.21 -0.80
N ILE A 56 9.39 -0.10 -1.31
CA ILE A 56 8.85 1.23 -1.05
C ILE A 56 8.07 1.64 -2.29
N ALA A 57 6.75 1.74 -2.13
CA ALA A 57 5.83 2.22 -3.14
C ALA A 57 5.60 3.72 -2.99
N ARG A 58 5.23 4.37 -4.09
CA ARG A 58 4.84 5.78 -4.09
C ARG A 58 3.61 6.03 -4.95
N ASN A 59 2.87 7.08 -4.63
CA ASN A 59 1.82 7.60 -5.49
C ASN A 59 2.47 8.28 -6.72
N PRO A 60 2.09 7.91 -7.96
CA PRO A 60 2.66 8.54 -9.17
C PRO A 60 2.28 10.02 -9.33
N ASP A 61 1.18 10.48 -8.72
CA ASP A 61 0.75 11.88 -8.78
C ASP A 61 1.37 12.73 -7.66
N ASP A 62 1.72 12.11 -6.53
CA ASP A 62 2.43 12.76 -5.41
C ASP A 62 3.55 11.86 -4.86
N HIS A 63 4.78 12.12 -5.30
CA HIS A 63 5.93 11.34 -4.86
C HIS A 63 6.29 11.49 -3.36
N HIS A 64 5.63 12.40 -2.62
CA HIS A 64 5.77 12.44 -1.17
C HIS A 64 4.90 11.37 -0.52
N ASP A 65 3.78 10.96 -1.11
CA ASP A 65 2.97 9.88 -0.56
C ASP A 65 3.63 8.52 -0.86
N GLN A 66 4.30 7.96 0.14
CA GLN A 66 5.05 6.71 0.06
C GLN A 66 4.58 5.73 1.13
N TRP A 67 4.64 4.44 0.82
CA TRP A 67 4.29 3.39 1.77
C TRP A 67 5.13 2.14 1.59
N LEU A 68 5.35 1.44 2.69
CA LEU A 68 5.99 0.13 2.68
C LEU A 68 5.03 -0.92 2.15
N VAL A 69 5.55 -1.80 1.29
CA VAL A 69 4.88 -2.99 0.80
C VAL A 69 5.72 -4.19 1.19
N ALA A 70 5.18 -5.04 2.06
CA ALA A 70 5.84 -6.25 2.50
C ALA A 70 6.21 -7.16 1.31
N LYS A 71 7.37 -7.80 1.38
CA LYS A 71 7.88 -8.72 0.34
C LYS A 71 6.83 -9.71 -0.16
N GLU A 72 6.15 -10.42 0.75
CA GLU A 72 5.20 -11.47 0.38
C GLU A 72 3.98 -10.91 -0.36
N TYR A 73 3.53 -9.73 0.02
CA TYR A 73 2.46 -9.04 -0.70
C TYR A 73 2.94 -8.58 -2.08
N PHE A 74 4.18 -8.09 -2.17
CA PHE A 74 4.75 -7.68 -3.45
C PHE A 74 4.82 -8.85 -4.44
N GLU A 75 5.45 -9.95 -4.06
CA GLU A 75 5.66 -11.13 -4.91
C GLU A 75 4.35 -11.80 -5.35
N LYS A 76 3.29 -11.69 -4.53
CA LYS A 76 1.98 -12.28 -4.83
C LYS A 76 1.13 -11.42 -5.78
N ASN A 77 1.31 -10.09 -5.78
CA ASN A 77 0.37 -9.17 -6.42
C ASN A 77 0.98 -8.33 -7.56
N PHE A 78 2.30 -8.33 -7.74
CA PHE A 78 2.96 -7.48 -8.73
C PHE A 78 3.92 -8.25 -9.62
N GLU A 79 3.96 -7.81 -10.88
CA GLU A 79 4.92 -8.27 -11.87
C GLU A 79 5.60 -7.06 -12.50
N LYS A 80 6.86 -7.24 -12.92
CA LYS A 80 7.61 -6.17 -13.57
C LYS A 80 7.03 -5.94 -14.96
N VAL A 81 6.72 -4.70 -15.28
CA VAL A 81 6.36 -4.31 -16.64
C VAL A 81 7.57 -4.54 -17.54
N SER A 82 7.46 -5.47 -18.50
CA SER A 82 8.47 -5.62 -19.55
C SER A 82 8.44 -4.36 -20.41
N LYS A 83 9.59 -3.72 -20.60
CA LYS A 83 9.71 -2.72 -21.67
C LYS A 83 9.45 -3.47 -22.97
N GLY A 84 8.40 -3.10 -23.68
CA GLY A 84 8.19 -3.56 -25.05
C GLY A 84 9.43 -3.23 -25.90
N SER A 85 9.88 -4.22 -26.66
CA SER A 85 10.92 -4.11 -27.69
C SER A 85 10.67 -2.98 -28.68
#